data_AF-A0A5K1VLR0-F1
#
_entry.id   AF-A0A5K1VLR0-F1
#
_cell.length_a   1.000
_cell.length_b   1.000
_cell.length_c   1.000
_cell.angle_alpha   90.00
_cell.angle_beta   90.00
_cell.angle_gamma   90.00
#
_symmetry.space_group_name_H-M   'P 1'
#
loop_
_entity.id
_entity.type
_entity.pdbx_description
1 polymer ?
#
loop_
_entity_poly.entity_id
_entity_poly.type
_entity_poly.pdbx_seq_one_letter_code
_entity_poly.pdbx_strand_id
1 'polypeptide(L)'
;MTMLNFTYYNPVRLIYGKGSLDEIEKQHLIPEDARIMMTYGGGSIKKNGVYEEVLKHIKPIVEFGRIEPNPSHETCIKAIKIINSQHLLFNVIITFII
;
A
#
# COMPACT_ATOMS: atom_id res chain seq x y z
N MET A 1 0.86 -30.76 22.98
CA MET A 1 0.10 -29.50 22.77
C MET A 1 -1.13 -29.84 21.96
N THR A 2 -2.31 -29.84 22.59
CA THR A 2 -3.58 -29.96 21.87
C THR A 2 -3.93 -28.61 21.26
N MET A 3 -4.10 -28.57 19.94
CA MET A 3 -4.54 -27.37 19.23
C MET A 3 -5.96 -27.03 19.68
N LEU A 4 -6.21 -25.77 20.04
CA LEU A 4 -7.56 -25.30 20.38
C LEU A 4 -8.39 -25.16 19.11
N ASN A 5 -9.69 -25.44 19.19
CA ASN A 5 -10.60 -25.19 18.08
C ASN A 5 -10.69 -23.68 17.82
N PHE A 6 -10.51 -23.27 16.57
CA PHE A 6 -10.68 -21.87 16.16
C PHE A 6 -11.31 -21.77 14.77
N THR A 7 -11.93 -20.63 14.51
CA THR A 7 -12.36 -20.22 13.17
C THR A 7 -11.53 -19.01 12.77
N TYR A 8 -10.93 -19.05 11.58
CA TYR A 8 -10.12 -17.98 11.03
C TYR A 8 -10.73 -17.50 9.72
N TYR A 9 -10.88 -16.18 9.59
CA TYR A 9 -11.29 -15.54 8.35
C TYR A 9 -10.31 -14.43 8.02
N ASN A 10 -9.78 -14.46 6.80
CA ASN A 10 -8.94 -13.41 6.26
C ASN A 10 -9.44 -13.07 4.84
N PRO A 11 -10.04 -11.88 4.63
CA PRO A 11 -10.55 -11.45 3.34
C PRO A 11 -9.46 -11.02 2.35
N VAL A 12 -8.19 -10.99 2.78
CA VAL A 12 -7.09 -10.46 1.97
C VAL A 12 -6.78 -11.40 0.80
N ARG A 13 -6.80 -10.84 -0.42
CA ARG A 13 -6.25 -11.50 -1.60
C ARG A 13 -4.73 -11.37 -1.59
N LEU A 14 -4.03 -12.51 -1.55
CA LEU A 14 -2.58 -12.57 -1.65
C LEU A 14 -2.17 -12.82 -3.10
N ILE A 15 -1.30 -11.95 -3.63
CA ILE A 15 -0.71 -12.09 -4.97
C ILE A 15 0.80 -12.17 -4.76
N TYR A 16 1.41 -13.29 -5.15
CA TYR A 16 2.81 -13.58 -4.89
C TYR A 16 3.48 -14.21 -6.12
N GLY A 17 4.76 -13.87 -6.32
CA GLY A 17 5.59 -14.36 -7.40
C GLY A 17 6.22 -13.25 -8.24
N LYS A 18 7.03 -13.65 -9.23
CA LYS A 18 7.57 -12.71 -10.21
C LYS A 18 6.44 -12.20 -11.11
N GLY A 19 6.38 -10.89 -11.33
CA GLY A 19 5.33 -10.27 -12.16
C GLY A 19 4.00 -10.03 -11.45
N SER A 20 3.94 -10.16 -10.12
CA SER A 20 2.71 -9.93 -9.36
C SER A 20 2.10 -8.53 -9.51
N LEU A 21 2.90 -7.52 -9.87
CA LEU A 21 2.39 -6.17 -10.11
C LEU A 21 1.53 -6.09 -11.39
N ASP A 22 1.79 -6.93 -12.41
CA ASP A 22 0.97 -6.99 -13.62
C ASP A 22 -0.49 -7.40 -13.33
N GLU A 23 -0.71 -8.14 -12.24
CA GLU A 23 -2.05 -8.59 -11.84
C GLU A 23 -2.95 -7.43 -11.39
N ILE A 24 -2.37 -6.28 -11.01
CA ILE A 24 -3.11 -5.07 -10.68
C ILE A 24 -3.99 -4.66 -11.85
N GLU A 25 -3.41 -4.57 -13.05
CA GLU A 25 -4.11 -4.20 -14.27
C GLU A 25 -4.98 -5.34 -14.79
N LYS A 26 -4.41 -6.55 -14.92
CA LYS A 26 -5.13 -7.71 -15.51
C LYS A 26 -6.43 -8.04 -14.77
N GLN A 27 -6.42 -7.92 -13.44
CA GLN A 27 -7.58 -8.25 -12.60
C GLN A 27 -8.38 -7.01 -12.17
N HIS A 28 -8.05 -5.82 -12.67
CA HIS A 28 -8.71 -4.57 -12.30
C HIS A 28 -8.81 -4.39 -10.78
N LEU A 29 -7.70 -4.65 -10.07
CA LEU A 29 -7.67 -4.67 -8.59
C LEU A 29 -7.84 -3.27 -7.97
N ILE A 30 -7.63 -2.25 -8.78
CA ILE A 30 -7.77 -0.85 -8.42
C ILE A 30 -8.81 -0.26 -9.37
N PRO A 31 -9.90 0.34 -8.85
CA PRO A 31 -10.86 1.05 -9.68
C PRO A 31 -10.20 2.13 -10.55
N GLU A 32 -10.69 2.34 -11.77
CA GLU A 32 -10.11 3.34 -12.69
C GLU A 32 -10.22 4.78 -12.15
N ASP A 33 -11.25 5.06 -11.35
CA ASP A 33 -11.49 6.34 -10.70
C ASP A 33 -10.86 6.44 -9.30
N ALA A 34 -10.03 5.46 -8.92
CA ALA A 34 -9.38 5.42 -7.62
C ALA A 34 -8.47 6.64 -7.42
N ARG A 35 -8.73 7.37 -6.33
CA ARG A 35 -7.91 8.47 -5.87
C ARG A 35 -6.91 7.96 -4.84
N ILE A 36 -5.67 7.75 -5.29
CA ILE A 36 -4.68 6.96 -4.55
C ILE A 36 -3.68 7.84 -3.81
N MET A 37 -3.47 7.55 -2.53
CA MET A 37 -2.26 7.92 -1.80
C MET A 37 -1.28 6.76 -1.80
N MET A 38 -0.04 7.00 -2.21
CA MET A 38 1.05 6.02 -2.05
C MET A 38 1.84 6.33 -0.78
N THR A 39 1.86 5.39 0.17
CA THR A 39 2.59 5.51 1.43
C THR A 39 3.86 4.68 1.42
N TYR A 40 4.99 5.19 1.94
CA TYR A 40 6.23 4.40 2.04
C TYR A 40 7.18 4.90 3.14
N GLY A 41 8.12 4.03 3.56
CA GLY A 41 9.05 4.30 4.66
C GLY A 41 10.34 5.03 4.24
N GLY A 42 11.49 4.55 4.76
CA GLY A 42 12.82 5.16 4.65
C GLY A 42 13.45 5.24 3.24
N GLY A 43 12.70 4.90 2.19
CA GLY A 43 13.12 5.10 0.79
C GLY A 43 13.93 3.95 0.18
N SER A 44 14.03 2.79 0.84
CA SER A 44 14.64 1.57 0.25
C SER A 44 14.00 1.20 -1.09
N ILE A 45 12.68 1.42 -1.23
CA ILE A 45 11.94 1.19 -2.48
C ILE A 45 12.41 2.01 -3.68
N LYS A 46 13.00 3.20 -3.45
CA LYS A 46 13.55 4.04 -4.52
C LYS A 46 14.95 3.58 -4.93
N LYS A 47 15.66 2.88 -4.03
CA LYS A 47 17.00 2.37 -4.29
C LYS A 47 16.98 1.05 -5.06
N ASN A 48 15.97 0.22 -4.82
CA ASN A 48 15.88 -1.13 -5.41
C ASN A 48 14.97 -1.21 -6.65
N GLY A 49 14.46 -0.08 -7.16
CA GLY A 49 13.65 -0.02 -8.37
C GLY A 49 12.16 -0.35 -8.18
N VAL A 50 11.74 -0.69 -6.96
CA VAL A 50 10.34 -1.07 -6.68
C VAL A 50 9.40 0.12 -6.83
N TYR A 51 9.83 1.32 -6.42
CA TYR A 51 9.06 2.54 -6.58
C TYR A 51 8.73 2.79 -8.05
N GLU A 52 9.74 2.71 -8.92
CA GLU A 52 9.61 2.90 -10.36
C GLU A 52 8.72 1.83 -10.99
N GLU A 53 8.82 0.58 -10.53
CA GLU A 53 7.99 -0.52 -11.02
C GLU A 53 6.51 -0.31 -10.67
N VAL A 54 6.22 0.07 -9.42
CA VAL A 54 4.86 0.39 -8.97
C VAL A 54 4.25 1.51 -9.82
N LEU A 55 5.01 2.57 -10.10
CA LEU A 55 4.52 3.72 -10.87
C LEU A 55 4.16 3.40 -12.32
N LYS A 56 4.58 2.25 -12.85
CA LYS A 56 4.13 1.77 -14.17
C LYS A 56 2.65 1.36 -14.15
N HIS A 57 2.18 0.83 -13.02
CA HIS A 57 0.83 0.29 -12.86
C HIS A 57 -0.13 1.24 -12.13
N ILE A 58 0.41 2.15 -11.32
CA ILE A 58 -0.39 3.02 -10.44
C ILE A 58 0.06 4.47 -10.60
N LYS A 59 -0.91 5.37 -10.74
CA LYS A 59 -0.68 6.83 -10.72
C LYS A 59 -1.24 7.42 -9.43
N PRO A 60 -0.41 7.59 -8.38
CA PRO A 60 -0.86 8.21 -7.15
C PRO A 60 -1.14 9.70 -7.36
N ILE A 61 -2.16 10.22 -6.67
CA ILE A 61 -2.46 11.65 -6.61
C ILE A 61 -1.50 12.34 -5.63
N VAL A 62 -1.12 11.62 -4.57
CA VAL A 62 -0.23 12.13 -3.52
C VAL A 62 0.65 11.02 -2.97
N GLU A 63 1.85 11.39 -2.56
CA GLU A 63 2.80 10.51 -1.88
C GLU A 63 2.93 10.91 -0.40
N PHE A 64 2.93 9.93 0.50
CA PHE A 64 3.17 10.11 1.92
C PHE A 64 4.34 9.21 2.35
N GLY A 65 5.55 9.73 2.16
CA GLY A 65 6.80 9.03 2.41
C GLY A 65 7.39 9.28 3.81
N ARG A 66 8.53 8.64 4.08
CA ARG A 66 9.32 8.77 5.32
C ARG A 66 8.57 8.31 6.58
N ILE A 67 7.67 7.35 6.42
CA ILE A 67 7.02 6.68 7.54
C ILE A 67 8.07 5.90 8.33
N GLU A 68 8.16 6.17 9.62
CA GLU A 68 9.05 5.48 10.54
C GLU A 68 8.66 3.99 10.69
N PRO A 69 9.62 3.07 10.96
CA PRO A 69 9.34 1.62 11.08
C PRO A 69 8.25 1.25 12.10
N ASN A 70 8.08 2.10 13.14
CA ASN A 70 7.00 2.01 14.11
C ASN A 70 6.20 3.32 14.06
N PRO A 71 5.20 3.45 13.16
CA PRO A 71 4.48 4.69 12.93
C PRO A 71 3.82 5.22 14.21
N SER A 72 4.15 6.47 14.56
CA SER A 72 3.53 7.21 15.64
C SER A 72 2.08 7.56 15.31
N HIS A 73 1.29 7.79 16.35
CA HIS A 73 -0.08 8.28 16.21
C HIS A 73 -0.13 9.61 15.45
N GLU A 74 0.85 10.50 15.67
CA GLU A 74 0.98 11.77 14.97
C GLU A 74 1.20 11.60 13.47
N THR A 75 2.06 10.64 13.06
CA THR A 75 2.28 10.32 11.65
C THR A 75 1.01 9.81 10.99
N CYS A 76 0.25 8.94 11.66
CA CYS A 76 -1.05 8.47 11.18
C CYS A 76 -2.06 9.63 11.02
N ILE A 77 -2.12 10.55 11.98
CA ILE A 77 -3.00 11.73 11.88
C ILE A 77 -2.62 12.61 10.68
N LYS A 78 -1.33 12.79 10.38
CA LYS A 78 -0.88 13.55 9.20
C LYS A 78 -1.37 12.91 7.91
N ALA A 79 -1.26 11.59 7.78
CA ALA A 79 -1.78 10.85 6.63
C ALA A 79 -3.30 11.04 6.46
N ILE A 80 -4.06 10.91 7.55
CA ILE A 80 -5.53 11.10 7.55
C ILE A 80 -5.92 12.51 7.09
N LYS A 81 -5.19 13.55 7.54
CA LYS A 81 -5.44 14.92 7.09
C LYS A 81 -5.26 15.08 5.58
N ILE A 82 -4.25 14.43 5.01
CA ILE A 82 -4.00 14.45 3.55
C ILE A 82 -5.14 13.72 2.83
N ILE A 83 -5.50 12.52 3.27
CA ILE A 83 -6.60 11.73 2.72
C ILE A 83 -7.90 12.56 2.66
N ASN A 84 -8.24 13.23 3.75
CA ASN A 84 -9.46 14.02 3.85
C ASN A 84 -9.41 15.27 2.95
N SER A 85 -8.29 16.00 2.95
CA SER A 85 -8.14 17.22 2.14
C SER A 85 -8.12 16.95 0.63
N GLN A 86 -7.65 15.79 0.21
CA GLN A 86 -7.56 15.40 -1.20
C GLN A 86 -8.70 14.47 -1.64
N HIS A 87 -9.69 14.22 -0.77
CA HIS A 87 -10.82 13.32 -1.03
C HIS A 87 -10.38 11.98 -1.61
N LEU A 88 -9.43 11.31 -0.97
CA LEU A 88 -8.88 10.05 -1.47
C LEU A 88 -9.84 8.89 -1.16
N LEU A 89 -10.15 8.08 -2.18
CA LEU A 89 -11.17 7.02 -2.16
C LEU A 89 -10.55 5.62 -2.00
N PHE A 90 -9.25 5.47 -2.27
CA PHE A 90 -8.54 4.19 -2.19
C PHE A 90 -7.12 4.38 -1.64
N ASN A 91 -6.81 3.75 -0.51
CA ASN A 91 -5.49 3.82 0.09
C ASN A 91 -4.66 2.61 -0.37
N VAL A 92 -3.76 2.80 -1.34
CA VAL A 92 -2.76 1.77 -1.65
C VAL A 92 -1.59 1.95 -0.68
N ILE A 93 -1.51 1.06 0.30
CA ILE A 93 -0.38 1.04 1.22
C ILE A 93 0.76 0.25 0.56
N ILE A 94 1.85 0.93 0.23
CA ILE A 94 3.06 0.31 -0.32
C ILE A 94 4.15 0.33 0.75
N THR A 95 3.96 -0.50 1.78
CA THR A 95 4.97 -0.67 2.82
C THR A 95 5.94 -1.75 2.39
N PHE A 96 7.14 -1.35 1.99
CA PHE A 96 8.29 -2.27 2.03
C PHE A 96 9.07 -1.97 3.30
N ILE A 97 8.98 -2.89 4.25
CA ILE A 97 9.92 -3.00 5.35
C ILE A 97 11.19 -3.60 4.73
N ILE A 98 12.08 -2.74 4.25
CA ILE A 98 13.49 -3.08 3.99
C ILE A 98 14.34 -1.97 4.54
#